data_AF-A0A7X0CKV9-F1
#
_entry.id   AF-A0A7X0CKV9-F1
#
_cell.length_a   1.000
_cell.length_b   1.000
_cell.length_c   1.000
_cell.angle_alpha   90.00
_cell.angle_beta   90.00
_cell.angle_gamma   90.00
#
_symmetry.space_group_name_H-M   'P 1'
#
loop_
_entity.id
_entity.type
_entity.pdbx_description
1 polymer ?
#
loop_
_entity_poly.entity_id
_entity_poly.type
_entity_poly.pdbx_seq_one_letter_code
_entity_poly.pdbx_strand_id
1 'polypeptide(L)'
;MDSFEIQLDKAQLSRDNFSAENFIPGLFKSGSKPYDKLKSAIEREFRPNGASEVIQMDIDRVKYDAATGKGSFRVVLAINYTFGCEDLLIKKQDQTSEWTFFIDQQLFCIFFYSSPYIDSRSTADEF
;
A
#
# COMPACT_ATOMS: atom_id res chain seq x y z
N MET A 1 -13.21 -2.63 -1.61
CA MET A 1 -12.33 -1.98 -0.62
C MET A 1 -11.63 -3.09 0.12
N ASP A 2 -10.33 -3.22 -0.05
CA ASP A 2 -9.49 -4.22 0.61
C ASP A 2 -8.96 -3.63 1.92
N SER A 3 -8.82 -4.45 2.95
CA SER A 3 -8.31 -4.02 4.24
C SER A 3 -7.64 -5.16 4.98
N PHE A 4 -6.68 -4.81 5.83
CA PHE A 4 -6.04 -5.77 6.73
C PHE A 4 -5.47 -5.07 7.96
N GLU A 5 -5.23 -5.85 9.00
CA GLU A 5 -4.63 -5.39 10.23
C GLU A 5 -3.27 -6.06 10.50
N ILE A 6 -2.45 -5.34 11.26
CA ILE A 6 -1.18 -5.82 11.78
C ILE A 6 -1.11 -5.50 13.27
N GLN A 7 -0.86 -6.54 14.06
CA GLN A 7 -0.55 -6.40 15.48
C GLN A 7 0.84 -5.79 15.63
N LEU A 8 0.92 -4.75 16.45
CA LEU A 8 2.16 -4.08 16.83
C LEU A 8 2.61 -4.56 18.20
N ASP A 9 3.92 -4.57 18.41
CA ASP A 9 4.49 -4.73 19.73
C ASP A 9 4.50 -3.40 20.49
N LYS A 10 4.38 -3.44 21.82
CA LYS A 10 4.43 -2.26 22.68
C LYS A 10 5.71 -1.45 22.44
N ALA A 11 6.84 -2.12 22.17
CA ALA A 11 8.11 -1.47 21.86
C ALA A 11 8.10 -0.65 20.56
N GLN A 12 7.24 -1.01 19.60
CA GLN A 12 7.09 -0.28 18.32
C GLN A 12 6.30 1.02 18.47
N LEU A 13 5.44 1.08 19.49
CA LEU A 13 4.60 2.25 19.80
C LEU A 13 5.19 3.12 20.92
N SER A 14 6.08 2.59 21.74
CA SER A 14 6.61 3.27 22.94
C SER A 14 7.82 4.18 22.67
N ARG A 15 7.79 5.01 21.63
CA ARG A 15 8.83 6.03 21.41
C ARG A 15 8.24 7.43 21.46
N ASP A 16 8.86 8.29 22.25
CA ASP A 16 8.71 9.77 22.25
C ASP A 16 8.95 10.43 20.87
N ASN A 17 9.29 9.66 19.83
CA ASN A 17 9.49 10.12 18.45
C ASN A 17 9.05 9.06 17.43
N PHE A 18 7.79 8.59 17.49
CA PHE A 18 7.23 7.74 16.43
C PHE A 18 7.26 8.49 15.09
N SER A 19 8.07 8.01 14.14
CA SER A 19 8.14 8.54 12.78
C SER A 19 7.45 7.56 11.83
N ALA A 20 6.20 7.87 11.46
CA ALA A 20 5.45 7.07 10.50
C ALA A 20 6.18 6.93 9.16
N GLU A 21 6.87 7.99 8.73
CA GLU A 21 7.65 8.03 7.48
C GLU A 21 8.74 6.95 7.43
N ASN A 22 9.31 6.56 8.57
CA ASN A 22 10.29 5.49 8.65
C ASN A 22 9.65 4.14 9.01
N PHE A 23 8.62 4.17 9.86
CA PHE A 23 7.96 2.97 10.35
C PHE A 23 7.18 2.24 9.26
N ILE A 24 6.37 2.96 8.48
CA ILE A 24 5.48 2.36 7.46
C ILE A 24 6.30 1.67 6.35
N PRO A 25 7.33 2.29 5.74
CA PRO A 25 8.17 1.59 4.76
C PRO A 25 8.93 0.42 5.39
N GLY A 26 9.39 0.56 6.65
CA GLY A 26 10.07 -0.50 7.38
C GLY A 26 9.19 -1.73 7.65
N LEU A 27 7.88 -1.53 7.80
CA LEU A 27 6.91 -2.61 8.01
C LEU A 27 6.76 -3.49 6.76
N PHE A 28 6.77 -2.86 5.58
CA PHE A 28 6.60 -3.50 4.28
C PHE A 28 7.95 -3.85 3.63
N LYS A 29 8.93 -4.32 4.40
CA LYS A 29 10.14 -4.91 3.82
C LYS A 29 9.83 -6.26 3.15
N SER A 30 10.44 -6.52 2.00
CA SER A 30 10.28 -7.79 1.28
C SER A 30 10.54 -9.00 2.19
N GLY A 31 9.66 -9.99 2.11
CA GLY A 31 9.68 -11.19 2.96
C GLY A 31 9.03 -11.02 4.33
N SER A 32 8.52 -9.83 4.67
CA SER A 32 7.70 -9.64 5.87
C SER A 32 6.25 -10.08 5.61
N LYS A 33 5.58 -10.63 6.63
CA LYS A 33 4.14 -10.93 6.55
C LYS A 33 3.28 -9.71 6.15
N PRO A 34 3.55 -8.49 6.67
CA PRO A 34 2.91 -7.27 6.19
C PRO A 34 3.04 -7.04 4.68
N TYR A 35 4.24 -7.25 4.13
CA TYR A 35 4.52 -7.10 2.71
C TYR A 35 3.66 -8.04 1.88
N ASP A 36 3.59 -9.32 2.26
CA ASP A 36 2.79 -10.32 1.53
C ASP A 36 1.28 -9.98 1.56
N LYS A 37 0.78 -9.49 2.70
CA LYS A 37 -0.61 -9.04 2.82
C LYS A 37 -0.93 -7.87 1.88
N LEU A 38 -0.06 -6.86 1.86
CA LEU A 38 -0.21 -5.70 0.97
C LEU A 38 -0.09 -6.10 -0.50
N LYS A 39 0.89 -6.95 -0.83
CA LYS A 39 1.10 -7.49 -2.18
C LYS A 39 -0.17 -8.16 -2.70
N SER A 40 -0.72 -9.11 -1.94
CA SER A 40 -1.92 -9.82 -2.35
C SER A 40 -3.15 -8.92 -2.45
N ALA A 41 -3.26 -7.88 -1.63
CA ALA A 41 -4.35 -6.91 -1.73
C ALA A 41 -4.25 -6.08 -3.02
N ILE A 42 -3.05 -5.63 -3.37
CA ILE A 42 -2.76 -4.92 -4.61
C ILE A 42 -3.01 -5.82 -5.82
N GLU A 43 -2.55 -7.08 -5.80
CA GLU A 43 -2.82 -8.01 -6.90
C GLU A 43 -4.32 -8.19 -7.14
N ARG A 44 -5.14 -8.24 -6.09
CA ARG A 44 -6.61 -8.25 -6.20
C ARG A 44 -7.16 -6.95 -6.79
N GLU A 45 -6.63 -5.80 -6.37
CA GLU A 45 -7.02 -4.48 -6.89
C GLU A 45 -6.79 -4.38 -8.40
N PHE A 46 -5.67 -4.89 -8.91
CA PHE A 46 -5.30 -4.83 -10.32
C PHE A 46 -5.84 -6.00 -11.17
N ARG A 47 -6.45 -7.02 -10.57
CA ARG A 47 -7.02 -8.19 -11.25
C ARG A 47 -7.99 -7.87 -12.41
N PRO A 48 -8.83 -6.81 -12.37
CA PRO A 48 -9.67 -6.45 -13.51
C PRO A 48 -8.89 -6.18 -14.81
N ASN A 49 -7.60 -5.86 -14.71
CA ASN A 49 -6.73 -5.60 -15.86
C ASN A 49 -6.03 -6.85 -16.39
N GLY A 50 -6.28 -8.03 -15.83
CA GLY A 50 -5.63 -9.30 -16.20
C GLY A 50 -5.11 -10.06 -14.99
N ALA A 51 -4.50 -11.23 -15.21
CA ALA A 51 -3.81 -11.94 -14.14
C ALA A 51 -2.57 -11.16 -13.72
N SER A 52 -2.67 -10.46 -12.59
CA SER A 52 -1.68 -9.56 -12.02
C SER A 52 -0.67 -10.30 -11.14
N GLU A 53 0.61 -10.02 -11.35
CA GLU A 53 1.70 -10.43 -10.46
C GLU A 53 2.55 -9.21 -10.10
N VAL A 54 2.62 -8.87 -8.82
CA VAL A 54 3.44 -7.77 -8.34
C VAL A 54 4.89 -8.23 -8.20
N ILE A 55 5.80 -7.52 -8.88
CA ILE A 55 7.22 -7.87 -8.97
C ILE A 55 8.05 -7.07 -7.96
N GLN A 56 7.67 -5.81 -7.75
CA GLN A 56 8.34 -4.90 -6.83
C GLN A 56 7.31 -3.94 -6.24
N MET A 57 7.52 -3.55 -4.99
CA MET A 57 6.77 -2.51 -4.32
C MET A 57 7.70 -1.66 -3.48
N ASP A 58 7.54 -0.36 -3.58
CA ASP A 58 8.18 0.65 -2.75
C ASP A 58 7.11 1.56 -2.14
N ILE A 59 7.37 2.03 -0.93
CA ILE A 59 6.45 2.91 -0.19
C ILE A 59 7.00 4.33 -0.23
N ASP A 60 6.17 5.29 -0.64
CA ASP A 60 6.50 6.71 -0.58
C ASP A 60 5.31 7.57 -0.12
N ARG A 61 5.55 8.88 -0.03
CA ARG A 61 4.54 9.89 0.34
C ARG A 61 3.76 9.55 1.61
N VAL A 62 4.46 8.97 2.59
CA VAL A 62 3.86 8.67 3.90
C VAL A 62 3.48 9.98 4.58
N LYS A 63 2.21 10.12 4.93
CA LYS A 63 1.65 11.23 5.71
C LYS A 63 1.04 10.65 6.96
N TYR A 64 1.21 11.35 8.08
CA TYR A 64 0.66 10.92 9.36
C TYR A 64 0.24 12.10 10.20
N ASP A 65 -0.97 12.02 10.74
CA ASP A 65 -1.52 12.97 11.69
C ASP A 65 -1.57 12.31 13.07
N ALA A 66 -0.66 12.76 13.95
CA ALA A 66 -0.52 12.18 15.29
C ALA A 66 -1.74 12.48 16.19
N ALA A 67 -2.48 13.56 15.93
CA ALA A 67 -3.66 13.93 16.72
C ALA A 67 -4.83 12.95 16.51
N THR A 68 -5.01 12.46 15.28
CA THR A 68 -6.07 11.51 14.91
C THR A 68 -5.57 10.06 14.84
N GLY A 69 -4.26 9.84 14.83
CA GLY A 69 -3.65 8.52 14.64
C GLY A 69 -3.82 7.97 13.22
N LYS A 70 -4.22 8.81 12.26
CA LYS A 70 -4.48 8.42 10.87
C LYS A 70 -3.37 8.88 9.95
N GLY A 71 -3.18 8.15 8.85
CA GLY A 71 -2.24 8.51 7.83
C GLY A 71 -2.56 7.91 6.48
N SER A 72 -1.73 8.23 5.50
CA SER A 72 -1.79 7.66 4.16
C SER A 72 -0.40 7.42 3.61
N PHE A 73 -0.28 6.53 2.63
CA PHE A 73 0.94 6.32 1.87
C PHE A 73 0.60 5.86 0.46
N ARG A 74 1.56 6.05 -0.43
CA ARG A 74 1.49 5.55 -1.79
C ARG A 74 2.39 4.33 -1.92
N VAL A 75 1.89 3.33 -2.62
CA VAL A 75 2.68 2.19 -3.08
C VAL A 75 3.01 2.42 -4.54
N VAL A 76 4.30 2.48 -4.87
CA VAL A 76 4.79 2.47 -6.25
C VAL A 76 5.20 1.05 -6.57
N LEU A 77 4.69 0.50 -7.68
CA LEU A 77 4.83 -0.92 -7.98
C LEU A 77 5.11 -1.20 -9.45
N ALA A 78 5.86 -2.28 -9.67
CA ALA A 78 6.00 -2.93 -10.96
C ALA A 78 5.13 -4.18 -10.98
N ILE A 79 4.32 -4.34 -12.03
CA ILE A 79 3.35 -5.43 -12.15
C ILE A 79 3.40 -6.06 -13.53
N ASN A 80 3.30 -7.38 -13.56
CA ASN A 80 3.10 -8.14 -14.79
C ASN A 80 1.63 -8.49 -14.94
N TYR A 81 1.12 -8.41 -16.16
CA TYR A 81 -0.20 -8.93 -16.52
C TYR A 81 -0.04 -10.08 -17.50
N THR A 82 -0.76 -11.16 -17.24
CA THR A 82 -0.89 -12.31 -18.14
C THR A 82 -2.33 -12.39 -18.66
N PHE A 83 -2.49 -12.56 -19.97
CA PHE A 83 -3.78 -12.71 -20.64
C PHE A 83 -3.88 -14.11 -21.27
N GLY A 84 -4.94 -14.84 -20.94
CA GLY A 84 -5.11 -16.23 -21.34
C GLY A 84 -5.38 -16.38 -22.83
N CYS A 85 -4.33 -16.76 -23.57
CA CYS A 85 -4.28 -17.62 -24.77
C CYS A 85 -2.95 -17.42 -25.54
N GLU A 86 -2.23 -16.32 -25.31
CA GLU A 86 -1.06 -15.94 -26.14
C GLU A 86 0.26 -15.78 -25.36
N ASP A 87 0.39 -16.29 -24.13
CA ASP A 87 1.59 -16.08 -23.28
C ASP A 87 2.05 -14.60 -23.24
N LEU A 88 1.09 -13.69 -23.42
CA LEU A 88 1.39 -12.27 -23.59
C LEU A 88 1.59 -11.64 -22.22
N LEU A 89 2.85 -11.37 -21.90
CA LEU A 89 3.28 -10.72 -20.66
C LEU A 89 3.41 -9.22 -20.90
N ILE A 90 2.51 -8.43 -20.29
CA ILE A 90 2.63 -6.97 -20.27
C ILE A 90 3.23 -6.55 -18.93
N LYS A 91 4.43 -5.99 -18.98
CA LYS A 91 5.05 -5.35 -17.81
C LYS A 91 4.63 -3.89 -17.76
N LYS A 92 4.01 -3.48 -16.66
CA LYS A 92 3.78 -2.07 -16.34
C LYS A 92 4.67 -1.66 -15.17
N GLN A 93 5.41 -0.58 -15.36
CA GLN A 93 6.22 0.06 -14.33
C GLN A 93 5.46 1.25 -13.75
N ASP A 94 5.92 1.74 -12.59
CA ASP A 94 5.43 2.97 -11.96
C ASP A 94 3.90 3.02 -11.75
N GLN A 95 3.29 1.85 -11.53
CA GLN A 95 1.89 1.81 -11.12
C GLN A 95 1.77 2.28 -9.67
N THR A 96 0.64 2.87 -9.32
CA THR A 96 0.44 3.44 -7.98
C THR A 96 -0.83 2.92 -7.34
N SER A 97 -0.77 2.61 -6.05
CA SER A 97 -1.94 2.30 -5.22
C SER A 97 -1.89 3.15 -3.95
N GLU A 98 -3.01 3.78 -3.59
CA GLU A 98 -3.11 4.70 -2.45
C GLU A 98 -3.77 4.01 -1.26
N TRP A 99 -3.12 4.09 -0.10
CA TRP A 99 -3.56 3.40 1.10
C TRP A 99 -3.68 4.36 2.27
N THR A 100 -4.70 4.16 3.09
CA THR A 100 -4.83 4.85 4.37
C THR A 100 -4.56 3.87 5.51
N PHE A 101 -4.06 4.40 6.62
CA PHE A 101 -3.86 3.62 7.83
C PHE A 101 -4.35 4.34 9.07
N PHE A 102 -4.68 3.57 10.10
CA PHE A 102 -5.10 4.05 11.41
C PHE A 102 -4.37 3.24 12.49
N ILE A 103 -3.72 3.93 13.42
CA ILE A 103 -3.01 3.32 14.55
C ILE A 103 -3.89 3.41 15.79
N ASP A 104 -4.33 2.25 16.27
CA ASP A 104 -4.98 2.12 17.57
C ASP A 104 -3.92 1.79 18.63
N GLN A 105 -3.61 2.80 19.45
CA GLN A 105 -2.60 2.67 20.51
C GLN A 105 -3.07 1.82 21.69
N GLN A 106 -4.38 1.66 21.91
CA GLN A 106 -4.92 0.88 23.02
C GLN A 106 -4.89 -0.61 22.70
N LEU A 107 -5.21 -0.96 21.45
CA LEU A 107 -5.20 -2.31 20.93
C LEU A 107 -3.82 -2.74 20.40
N PHE A 108 -2.87 -1.81 20.32
CA PHE A 108 -1.56 -1.99 19.70
C PHE A 108 -1.70 -2.53 18.27
N CYS A 109 -2.60 -1.96 17.48
CA CYS A 109 -2.88 -2.42 16.12
C CYS A 109 -2.76 -1.28 15.13
N ILE A 110 -2.38 -1.61 13.90
CA ILE A 110 -2.50 -0.72 12.76
C ILE A 110 -3.43 -1.37 11.72
N PHE A 111 -4.40 -0.59 11.27
CA PHE A 111 -5.37 -0.99 10.25
C PHE A 111 -5.02 -0.31 8.94
N PHE A 112 -5.09 -1.05 7.84
CA PHE A 112 -4.81 -0.58 6.49
C PHE A 112 -6.05 -0.72 5.63
N TYR A 113 -6.32 0.29 4.81
CA TYR A 113 -7.46 0.33 3.91
C TYR A 113 -7.02 0.80 2.54
N SER A 114 -7.41 0.05 1.49
CA SER A 114 -7.30 0.54 0.12
C SER A 114 -8.18 1.79 0.02
N SER A 115 -7.59 2.94 -0.28
CA SER A 115 -8.40 4.13 -0.52
C SER A 115 -9.12 3.97 -1.86
N PRO A 116 -10.38 4.43 -1.99
CA PRO A 116 -10.98 4.47 -3.30
C PRO A 116 -10.14 5.45 -4.12
N TYR A 117 -9.55 4.96 -5.21
CA TYR A 117 -8.80 5.80 -6.12
C TYR A 117 -9.76 6.79 -6.79
N ILE A 118 -9.88 7.99 -6.23
CA ILE A 118 -10.20 9.19 -6.99
C ILE A 118 -8.95 10.05 -6.90
N ASP A 119 -7.91 9.63 -7.62
CA ASP A 119 -7.08 10.65 -8.26
C ASP A 119 -8.03 11.33 -9.24
N SER A 120 -8.56 12.47 -8.83
CA SER A 120 -9.06 13.45 -9.78
C SER A 120 -7.87 13.83 -10.64
N ARG A 121 -7.54 12.98 -11.62
CA ARG A 121 -6.83 13.40 -12.81
C ARG A 121 -7.71 14.46 -13.41
N SER A 122 -7.39 15.71 -13.10
CA SER A 122 -7.73 16.82 -13.95
C SER A 122 -7.04 16.54 -15.28
N THR A 123 -7.71 15.79 -16.16
CA THR A 123 -7.47 15.84 -17.61
C THR A 123 -7.93 17.20 -18.12
N ALA A 124 -7.31 18.25 -17.59
CA ALA A 124 -7.48 19.62 -18.03
C ALA A 124 -6.07 20.20 -18.18
N ASP A 125 -5.31 19.65 -19.11
CA ASP A 125 -4.43 20.40 -20.01
C ASP A 125 -3.89 19.43 -21.07
N GLU A 126 -3.64 19.96 -22.27
CA GLU A 126 -3.13 19.27 -23.47
C GLU A 126 -4.18 18.56 -24.36
N PHE A 127 -5.09 19.35 -24.96
CA PHE A 127 -5.40 19.29 -26.41
C PHE A 127 -5.89 20.65 -26.91
#